data_AF-A0A166A2K3-F1
#
_entry.id   AF-A0A166A2K3-F1
#
_cell.length_a   1.000
_cell.length_b   1.000
_cell.length_c   1.000
_cell.angle_alpha   90.00
_cell.angle_beta   90.00
_cell.angle_gamma   90.00
#
_symmetry.space_group_name_H-M   'P 1'
#
loop_
_entity.id
_entity.type
_entity.pdbx_description
1 polymer ?
#
loop_
_entity_poly.entity_id
_entity_poly.type
_entity_poly.pdbx_seq_one_letter_code
_entity_poly.pdbx_strand_id
1 'polypeptide(L)'
;MAARVGAVYLKKLFLMHMGRADALKGLLFPPSYPHAHDAAPGKGKKKGTGTGCSAEDRPRVSRAWSLAAIGLAAGAGTDLQKSGIRAAFHPVADPCACALCRETAAGRVDVLCARWALVKSQSQIIE
;
A
#
# COMPACT_ATOMS: atom_id res chain seq x y z
N MET A 1 -31.27 -7.46 15.15
CA MET A 1 -30.23 -7.45 16.21
C MET A 1 -29.64 -6.07 16.51
N ALA A 2 -29.79 -5.04 15.67
CA ALA A 2 -29.27 -3.69 15.92
C ALA A 2 -30.08 -2.84 16.95
N ALA A 3 -31.33 -3.20 17.22
CA ALA A 3 -32.25 -2.37 18.03
C ALA A 3 -31.88 -2.22 19.52
N ARG A 4 -30.95 -3.03 20.04
CA ARG A 4 -30.47 -2.95 21.44
C ARG A 4 -29.14 -2.23 21.59
N VAL A 5 -28.53 -1.80 20.48
CA VAL A 5 -27.22 -1.14 20.50
C VAL A 5 -27.44 0.34 20.76
N GLY A 6 -26.98 0.82 21.92
CA GLY A 6 -27.11 2.23 22.27
C GLY A 6 -26.38 3.16 21.30
N ALA A 7 -26.93 4.36 21.08
CA ALA A 7 -26.38 5.36 20.15
C ALA A 7 -24.90 5.69 20.41
N VAL A 8 -24.47 5.68 21.68
CA VAL A 8 -23.07 5.88 22.09
C VAL A 8 -22.16 4.79 21.51
N TYR A 9 -22.59 3.53 21.54
CA TYR A 9 -21.82 2.42 21.01
C TYR A 9 -21.73 2.48 19.49
N LEU A 10 -22.84 2.78 18.80
CA LEU A 10 -22.84 2.96 17.34
C LEU A 10 -21.91 4.10 16.91
N LYS A 11 -21.93 5.23 17.62
CA LYS A 11 -21.01 6.35 17.37
C LYS A 11 -19.55 5.92 17.52
N LYS A 12 -19.21 5.19 18.59
CA LYS A 12 -17.84 4.70 18.82
C LYS A 12 -17.41 3.73 17.71
N LEU A 13 -18.27 2.81 17.33
CA LEU A 13 -18.01 1.84 16.27
C LEU A 13 -17.81 2.54 14.91
N PHE A 14 -18.65 3.50 14.57
CA PHE A 14 -18.54 4.29 13.34
C PHE A 14 -17.24 5.08 13.29
N LEU A 15 -16.89 5.80 14.37
CA LEU A 15 -15.63 6.55 14.46
C LEU A 15 -14.41 5.63 14.36
N MET A 16 -14.47 4.44 14.97
CA MET A 16 -13.40 3.43 14.82
C MET A 16 -13.27 2.95 13.38
N HIS A 17 -14.38 2.66 12.69
CA HIS A 17 -14.33 2.25 11.28
C HIS A 17 -13.78 3.36 10.38
N MET A 18 -14.21 4.60 10.58
CA MET A 18 -13.68 5.75 9.86
C MET A 18 -12.19 5.95 10.12
N GLY A 19 -11.74 5.85 11.38
CA GLY A 19 -10.32 5.96 11.74
C GLY A 19 -9.45 4.90 11.08
N ARG A 20 -9.93 3.65 10.98
CA ARG A 20 -9.23 2.58 10.25
C ARG A 20 -9.16 2.86 8.75
N ALA A 21 -10.26 3.35 8.16
CA ALA A 21 -10.31 3.70 6.75
C ALA A 21 -9.45 4.91 6.40
N ASP A 22 -9.29 5.86 7.32
CA ASP A 22 -8.42 7.02 7.17
C ASP A 22 -6.93 6.63 7.29
N ALA A 23 -6.60 5.82 8.29
CA ALA A 23 -5.26 5.25 8.44
C ALA A 23 -4.81 4.46 7.20
N LEU A 24 -5.71 3.65 6.62
CA LEU A 24 -5.41 2.92 5.38
C LEU A 24 -5.09 3.87 4.22
N LYS A 25 -5.86 4.94 4.03
CA LYS A 25 -5.60 5.94 2.98
C LYS A 25 -4.26 6.64 3.18
N GLY A 26 -3.93 7.02 4.42
CA GLY A 26 -2.63 7.62 4.76
C GLY A 26 -1.43 6.68 4.58
N LEU A 27 -1.64 5.36 4.60
CA LEU A 27 -0.60 4.38 4.27
C LEU A 27 -0.43 4.17 2.77
N LEU A 28 -1.52 4.26 2.00
CA LEU A 28 -1.55 4.04 0.57
C LEU A 28 -1.02 5.23 -0.24
N PHE A 29 -1.22 6.46 0.24
CA PHE A 29 -0.86 7.71 -0.44
C PHE A 29 0.16 8.53 0.35
N PRO A 30 1.16 9.16 -0.30
CA PRO A 30 1.38 9.28 -1.74
C PRO A 30 2.02 8.03 -2.38
N PRO A 31 1.79 7.73 -3.67
CA PRO A 31 2.49 6.65 -4.37
C PRO A 31 4.00 6.90 -4.34
N SER A 32 4.75 5.89 -3.93
CA SER A 32 6.20 5.92 -3.81
C SER A 32 6.76 6.00 -5.20
N TYR A 33 7.60 7.00 -5.42
CA TYR A 33 8.48 7.02 -6.56
C TYR A 33 9.46 5.85 -6.41
N PRO A 34 9.46 4.88 -7.35
CA PRO A 34 10.45 3.81 -7.33
C PRO A 34 11.80 4.48 -7.59
N HIS A 35 12.59 4.62 -6.52
CA HIS A 35 13.95 5.17 -6.45
C HIS A 35 14.22 6.56 -7.07
N ALA A 36 15.20 7.28 -6.52
CA ALA A 36 15.76 8.45 -7.17
C ALA A 36 16.64 7.95 -8.33
N HIS A 37 16.33 8.36 -9.55
CA HIS A 37 17.29 8.24 -10.63
C HIS A 37 18.33 9.33 -10.37
N ASP A 38 19.55 8.96 -10.00
CA ASP A 38 20.66 9.90 -9.96
C ASP A 38 20.85 10.42 -11.40
N ALA A 39 20.22 11.56 -11.70
CA ALA A 39 20.43 12.33 -12.90
C ALA A 39 21.78 13.06 -12.76
N ALA A 40 22.86 12.30 -12.85
CA ALA A 40 24.18 12.86 -13.17
C ALA A 40 24.63 12.20 -14.48
N PRO A 41 24.59 12.92 -15.62
CA PRO A 41 25.19 12.45 -16.85
C PRO A 41 26.71 12.53 -16.66
N GLY A 42 27.33 11.49 -16.11
CA GLY A 42 28.79 11.39 -16.16
C GLY A 42 29.51 10.68 -15.02
N LYS A 43 28.91 10.34 -13.88
CA LYS A 43 29.65 9.64 -12.81
C LYS A 43 28.79 8.62 -12.07
N GLY A 44 29.16 7.34 -12.22
CA GLY A 44 28.71 6.28 -11.33
C GLY A 44 27.66 5.34 -11.92
N LYS A 45 28.03 4.54 -12.93
CA LYS A 45 27.44 3.21 -13.13
C LYS A 45 27.48 2.46 -11.80
N LYS A 46 26.41 2.46 -11.00
CA LYS A 46 26.20 1.39 -10.02
C LYS A 46 25.63 0.20 -10.79
N LYS A 47 26.57 -0.55 -11.36
CA LYS A 47 26.42 -1.83 -12.05
C LYS A 47 25.78 -2.84 -11.08
N GLY A 48 24.47 -3.03 -11.21
CA GLY A 48 23.70 -3.96 -10.39
C GLY A 48 22.37 -4.31 -11.07
N THR A 49 22.46 -5.11 -12.14
CA THR A 49 21.42 -6.01 -12.69
C THR A 49 20.09 -5.44 -13.16
N GLY A 50 19.96 -5.30 -14.49
CA GLY A 50 18.71 -5.10 -15.21
C GLY A 50 18.77 -3.86 -16.09
N THR A 51 18.50 -4.03 -17.38
CA THR A 51 18.30 -2.98 -18.39
C THR A 51 17.70 -1.71 -17.78
N GLY A 52 18.34 -0.56 -18.01
CA GLY A 52 18.02 0.69 -17.31
C GLY A 52 16.53 1.01 -17.29
N CYS A 53 16.04 1.49 -16.14
CA CYS A 53 14.66 1.91 -15.95
C CYS A 53 14.35 3.05 -16.93
N SER A 54 13.44 2.82 -17.88
CA SER A 54 13.00 3.87 -18.80
C SER A 54 12.23 4.94 -18.02
N ALA A 55 12.26 6.18 -18.51
CA ALA A 55 11.40 7.25 -18.02
C ALA A 55 9.90 6.88 -18.08
N GLU A 56 9.53 5.94 -18.94
CA GLU A 56 8.17 5.40 -19.09
C GLU A 56 7.80 4.32 -18.05
N ASP A 57 8.77 3.62 -17.48
CA ASP A 57 8.51 2.57 -16.50
C ASP A 57 8.01 3.16 -15.17
N ARG A 58 8.54 4.33 -14.79
CA ARG A 58 8.18 5.04 -13.56
C ARG A 58 6.70 5.42 -13.48
N PRO A 59 6.10 6.12 -14.47
CA PRO A 59 4.68 6.44 -14.44
C PRO A 59 3.80 5.19 -14.56
N ARG A 60 4.25 4.12 -15.25
CA ARG A 60 3.50 2.86 -15.33
C ARG A 60 3.36 2.20 -13.96
N VAL A 61 4.46 2.09 -13.21
CA VAL A 61 4.45 1.55 -11.83
C VAL A 61 3.63 2.43 -10.89
N SER A 62 3.75 3.75 -10.99
CA SER A 62 2.97 4.68 -10.17
C SER A 62 1.45 4.56 -10.44
N ARG A 63 1.06 4.42 -11.72
CA ARG A 63 -0.34 4.18 -12.10
C ARG A 63 -0.85 2.83 -11.60
N ALA A 64 -0.08 1.76 -11.81
CA ALA A 64 -0.43 0.43 -11.31
C ALA A 64 -0.58 0.41 -9.78
N TRP A 65 0.34 1.08 -9.06
CA TRP A 65 0.24 1.28 -7.62
C TRP A 65 -1.04 2.02 -7.22
N SER A 66 -1.34 3.12 -7.92
CA SER A 66 -2.53 3.93 -7.64
C SER A 66 -3.81 3.13 -7.88
N LEU A 67 -3.88 2.31 -8.94
CA LEU A 67 -5.01 1.44 -9.21
C LEU A 67 -5.20 0.39 -8.12
N ALA A 68 -4.13 -0.29 -7.70
CA ALA A 68 -4.17 -1.24 -6.59
C ALA A 68 -4.60 -0.56 -5.27
N ALA A 69 -4.07 0.63 -5.00
CA ALA A 69 -4.41 1.42 -3.82
C ALA A 69 -5.87 1.88 -3.81
N ILE A 70 -6.39 2.35 -4.95
CA ILE A 70 -7.81 2.71 -5.09
C ILE A 70 -8.69 1.46 -4.91
N GLY A 71 -8.32 0.33 -5.50
CA GLY A 71 -9.02 -0.94 -5.33
C GLY A 71 -9.08 -1.39 -3.87
N LEU A 72 -7.97 -1.29 -3.15
CA LEU A 72 -7.94 -1.55 -1.70
C LEU A 72 -8.77 -0.55 -0.91
N ALA A 73 -8.69 0.75 -1.23
CA ALA A 73 -9.44 1.78 -0.52
C ALA A 73 -10.96 1.67 -0.74
N ALA A 74 -11.39 1.26 -1.94
CA ALA A 74 -12.78 1.05 -2.30
C ALA A 74 -13.34 -0.29 -1.78
N GLY A 75 -12.49 -1.33 -1.76
CA GLY A 75 -12.85 -2.69 -1.37
C GLY A 75 -12.53 -3.06 0.09
N ALA A 76 -11.99 -2.13 0.89
CA ALA A 76 -11.67 -2.37 2.30
C ALA A 76 -12.94 -2.56 3.15
N GLY A 77 -13.50 -3.76 3.06
CA GLY A 77 -14.24 -4.36 4.14
C GLY A 77 -13.41 -4.36 5.42
N THR A 78 -14.08 -4.40 6.56
CA THR A 78 -13.55 -4.20 7.91
C THR A 78 -12.47 -5.21 8.36
N ASP A 79 -12.11 -6.16 7.50
CA ASP A 79 -11.12 -7.21 7.70
C ASP A 79 -10.11 -7.28 6.53
N LEU A 80 -9.32 -6.21 6.36
CA LEU A 80 -8.20 -6.25 5.45
C LEU A 80 -7.03 -6.98 6.12
N GLN A 81 -6.68 -8.16 5.64
CA GLN A 81 -5.52 -8.94 6.10
C GLN A 81 -4.26 -8.64 5.29
N LYS A 82 -3.08 -8.97 5.84
CA LYS A 82 -1.79 -8.84 5.13
C LYS A 82 -1.79 -9.55 3.78
N SER A 83 -2.46 -10.72 3.69
CA SER A 83 -2.63 -11.50 2.46
C SER A 83 -3.41 -10.72 1.40
N GLY A 84 -4.51 -10.05 1.76
CA GLY A 84 -5.31 -9.22 0.86
C GLY A 84 -4.54 -8.02 0.29
N ILE A 85 -3.70 -7.41 1.14
CA ILE A 85 -2.79 -6.33 0.71
C ILE A 85 -1.78 -6.84 -0.33
N ARG A 86 -1.08 -7.95 -0.02
CA ARG A 86 -0.10 -8.53 -0.95
C ARG A 86 -0.73 -8.95 -2.27
N ALA A 87 -1.91 -9.54 -2.22
CA ALA A 87 -2.66 -9.96 -3.42
C ALA A 87 -3.00 -8.75 -4.31
N ALA A 88 -3.44 -7.63 -3.73
CA ALA A 88 -3.77 -6.42 -4.49
C ALA A 88 -2.55 -5.79 -5.18
N PHE A 89 -1.35 -5.89 -4.58
CA PHE A 89 -0.12 -5.34 -5.16
C PHE A 89 0.71 -6.32 -5.99
N HIS A 90 0.38 -7.62 -5.97
CA HIS A 90 1.00 -8.62 -6.84
C HIS A 90 1.01 -8.23 -8.34
N PRO A 91 -0.11 -7.77 -8.95
CA PRO A 91 -0.13 -7.36 -10.36
C PRO A 91 0.67 -6.09 -10.66
N VAL A 92 1.13 -5.35 -9.64
CA VAL A 92 2.00 -4.17 -9.83
C VAL A 92 3.45 -4.58 -10.11
N ALA A 93 3.89 -5.69 -9.53
CA ALA A 93 5.27 -6.20 -9.65
C ALA A 93 5.54 -6.95 -10.97
N ASP A 94 4.50 -7.56 -11.54
CA ASP A 94 4.57 -8.43 -12.72
C ASP A 94 4.97 -7.70 -14.02
N PRO A 95 4.34 -6.56 -14.39
CA PRO A 95 4.72 -5.83 -15.61
C PRO A 95 6.00 -4.98 -15.46
N CYS A 96 6.66 -4.99 -14.30
CA CYS A 96 7.90 -4.23 -14.09
C CYS A 96 9.10 -4.93 -14.76
N ALA A 97 9.61 -4.35 -15.85
CA ALA A 97 10.87 -4.79 -16.48
C ALA A 97 12.11 -4.46 -15.62
N CYS A 98 12.04 -3.40 -14.82
CA CYS A 98 13.12 -2.98 -13.93
C CYS A 98 13.09 -3.75 -12.60
N ALA A 99 14.16 -4.51 -12.33
CA ALA A 99 14.33 -5.26 -11.08
C ALA A 99 14.29 -4.34 -9.84
N LEU A 100 14.89 -3.15 -9.92
CA LEU A 100 14.90 -2.17 -8.83
C LEU A 100 13.50 -1.61 -8.54
N CYS A 101 12.68 -1.37 -9.57
CA CYS A 101 11.27 -0.99 -9.39
C CYS A 101 10.47 -2.09 -8.69
N ARG A 102 10.72 -3.36 -9.06
CA ARG A 102 10.05 -4.51 -8.45
C ARG A 102 10.43 -4.66 -6.98
N GLU A 103 11.71 -4.56 -6.66
CA GLU A 103 12.21 -4.67 -5.29
C GLU A 103 11.73 -3.52 -4.40
N THR A 104 11.77 -2.29 -4.89
CA THR A 104 11.25 -1.12 -4.16
C THR A 104 9.74 -1.21 -3.94
N ALA A 105 8.98 -1.69 -4.92
CA ALA A 105 7.55 -1.94 -4.75
C ALA A 105 7.28 -3.05 -3.72
N ALA A 106 8.00 -4.17 -3.78
CA ALA A 106 7.86 -5.27 -2.83
C ALA A 106 8.21 -4.85 -1.39
N GLY A 107 9.34 -4.19 -1.20
CA GLY A 107 9.74 -3.68 0.12
C GLY A 107 8.74 -2.68 0.69
N ARG A 108 8.08 -1.89 -0.17
CA ARG A 108 7.01 -1.00 0.28
C ARG A 108 5.74 -1.75 0.66
N VAL A 109 5.36 -2.81 -0.04
CA VAL A 109 4.26 -3.69 0.35
C VAL A 109 4.54 -4.31 1.72
N ASP A 110 5.79 -4.69 2.01
CA ASP A 110 6.21 -5.18 3.33
C ASP A 110 6.04 -4.11 4.42
N VAL A 111 6.52 -2.89 4.17
CA VAL A 111 6.33 -1.74 5.09
C VAL A 111 4.84 -1.46 5.29
N LEU A 112 4.04 -1.52 4.23
CA LEU A 112 2.59 -1.29 4.31
C LEU A 112 1.91 -2.38 5.14
N CYS A 113 2.27 -3.65 4.96
CA CYS A 113 1.77 -4.76 5.78
C CYS A 113 2.19 -4.63 7.25
N ALA A 114 3.42 -4.19 7.52
CA ALA A 114 3.92 -3.96 8.88
C ALA A 114 3.18 -2.81 9.56
N ARG A 115 3.06 -1.66 8.89
CA ARG A 115 2.34 -0.49 9.41
C ARG A 115 0.84 -0.77 9.59
N TRP A 116 0.24 -1.52 8.67
CA TRP A 116 -1.16 -1.93 8.81
C TRP A 116 -1.38 -2.85 10.01
N ALA A 117 -0.43 -3.72 10.34
CA ALA A 117 -0.51 -4.56 11.54
C ALA A 117 -0.48 -3.76 12.85
N LEU A 118 0.10 -2.55 12.83
CA LEU A 118 0.10 -1.63 13.98
C LEU A 118 -1.21 -0.86 14.12
N VAL A 119 -2.02 -0.78 13.05
CA VAL A 119 -3.35 -0.17 13.12
C VAL A 119 -4.24 -1.11 13.92
N LYS A 120 -4.60 -0.70 15.14
CA LYS A 120 -5.46 -1.47 16.05
C LYS A 120 -6.70 -2.01 15.33
N SER A 121 -6.72 -3.32 15.07
CA SER A 121 -7.92 -4.05 14.65
C SER A 121 -8.73 -4.42 15.90
N GLN A 122 -10.06 -4.56 15.75
CA GLN A 122 -10.94 -4.93 16.87
C GLN A 122 -10.56 -6.27 17.53
N SER A 123 -9.77 -7.10 16.85
CA SER A 123 -9.26 -8.40 17.31
C SER A 123 -8.23 -8.33 18.45
N GLN A 124 -7.75 -7.14 18.82
CA GLN A 124 -6.75 -6.93 19.89
C GLN A 124 -7.33 -6.20 21.12
N ILE A 125 -8.66 -5.98 21.16
CA ILE A 125 -9.35 -5.31 22.28
C ILE A 125 -10.13 -6.34 23.13
N ILE A 126 -10.10 -7.61 22.75
CA ILE A 126 -10.65 -8.73 23.52
C ILE A 126 -9.49 -9.63 23.97
N GLU A 127 -8.57 -9.09 24.76
CA GLU A 127 -7.69 -9.82 25.68
C GLU A 127 -7.55 -8.99 26.95
#